data_AF-A0A951TB45-F1
#
_entry.id   AF-A0A951TB45-F1
#
_cell.length_a   1.000
_cell.length_b   1.000
_cell.length_c   1.000
_cell.angle_alpha   90.00
_cell.angle_beta   90.00
_cell.angle_gamma   90.00
#
_symmetry.space_group_name_H-M   'P 1'
#
loop_
_entity.id
_entity.type
_entity.pdbx_description
1 polymer ?
#
loop_
_entity_poly.entity_id
_entity_poly.type
_entity_poly.pdbx_seq_one_letter_code
_entity_poly.pdbx_strand_id
1 'polypeptide(L)'
;MYTSEADGHTFPPGKYMDGDAGPRFPEFDFFFQGHTMYPEYLTDINVLFCPSDPDAVSEMAEGVFNCSRDKTQICPYRFGRRSYIYLPWAIQPEHIISQGMNPNNPNFTYKDIDPTSRLVFDDLHLTYEPLVSESGEKSDRDILFSDYTPGNPLIMRRLRDGVERFFITDINNPAASAEAQSTISVMLDDFSPKFGSQKFGVGGSRMNHSPGGCNVLYMDGHVSFVNYPGEWPITHVMSVFMGFYNPLWERILESGG
;
A
#
# COMPACT_ATOMS: atom_id res chain seq x y z
N MET A 1 6.38 15.20 -1.56
CA MET A 1 7.47 15.35 -2.53
C MET A 1 6.81 15.71 -3.84
N TYR A 2 7.20 16.81 -4.48
CA TYR A 2 6.73 17.05 -5.84
C TYR A 2 7.50 16.11 -6.76
N THR A 3 6.82 15.45 -7.68
CA THR A 3 7.43 14.56 -8.68
C THR A 3 8.46 15.30 -9.53
N SER A 4 8.29 16.59 -9.78
CA SER A 4 9.29 17.44 -10.46
C SER A 4 10.63 17.56 -9.72
N GLU A 5 10.67 17.24 -8.43
CA GLU A 5 11.87 17.33 -7.58
C GLU A 5 12.52 15.96 -7.35
N ALA A 6 11.85 14.88 -7.77
CA ALA A 6 12.36 13.51 -7.68
C ALA A 6 13.03 13.07 -8.99
N ASP A 7 14.16 12.36 -8.86
CA ASP A 7 14.79 11.71 -10.01
C ASP A 7 13.82 10.74 -10.69
N GLY A 8 13.65 10.88 -12.01
CA GLY A 8 12.72 10.04 -12.77
C GLY A 8 11.24 10.38 -12.57
N HIS A 9 10.93 11.51 -11.92
CA HIS A 9 9.58 12.00 -11.67
C HIS A 9 8.68 11.06 -10.86
N THR A 10 9.29 10.32 -9.93
CA THR A 10 8.61 9.31 -9.13
C THR A 10 7.83 9.92 -7.97
N PHE A 11 6.73 9.26 -7.59
CA PHE A 11 6.08 9.49 -6.30
C PHE A 11 6.98 8.98 -5.16
N PRO A 12 6.64 9.15 -3.87
CA PRO A 12 7.42 8.54 -2.79
C PRO A 12 7.55 7.01 -2.96
N PRO A 13 8.71 6.40 -2.65
CA PRO A 13 8.87 4.95 -2.73
C PRO A 13 7.99 4.24 -1.70
N GLY A 14 7.71 2.96 -1.94
CA GLY A 14 7.11 2.10 -0.91
C GLY A 14 8.01 2.04 0.33
N LYS A 15 7.47 1.67 1.49
CA LYS A 15 8.28 1.48 2.69
C LYS A 15 9.25 0.32 2.43
N TYR A 16 10.51 0.51 2.80
CA TYR A 16 11.56 -0.52 2.73
C TYR A 16 12.45 -0.52 3.97
N MET A 17 12.22 0.39 4.91
CA MET A 17 12.96 0.52 6.17
C MET A 17 12.03 0.82 7.35
N ASP A 18 12.34 0.19 8.48
CA ASP A 18 11.73 0.50 9.77
C ASP A 18 12.76 0.66 10.91
N GLY A 19 12.39 1.40 11.95
CA GLY A 19 13.17 1.56 13.18
C GLY A 19 13.30 3.00 13.71
N ASP A 20 13.92 3.14 14.88
CA ASP A 20 14.01 4.40 15.64
C ASP A 20 15.06 5.41 15.13
N ALA A 21 16.06 4.99 14.34
CA ALA A 21 17.22 5.83 14.03
C ALA A 21 17.87 5.49 12.67
N GLY A 22 17.06 5.07 11.70
CA GLY A 22 17.54 4.51 10.43
C GLY A 22 17.33 3.00 10.37
N PRO A 23 17.70 2.38 9.24
CA PRO A 23 17.21 1.07 8.85
C PRO A 23 17.81 -0.03 9.73
N ARG A 24 17.08 -0.41 10.77
CA ARG A 24 17.48 -1.57 11.58
C ARG A 24 17.02 -2.86 10.93
N PHE A 25 15.90 -2.81 10.21
CA PHE A 25 15.32 -3.96 9.53
C PHE A 25 14.69 -3.55 8.20
N PRO A 26 14.97 -4.27 7.10
CA PRO A 26 14.22 -4.12 5.87
C PRO A 26 12.77 -4.54 6.13
N GLU A 27 11.83 -3.66 5.81
CA GLU A 27 10.40 -3.93 5.94
C GLU A 27 9.68 -3.31 4.75
N PHE A 28 9.04 -4.17 3.95
CA PHE A 28 8.04 -3.72 3.01
C PHE A 28 6.68 -3.58 3.69
N ASP A 29 6.02 -2.46 3.39
CA ASP A 29 4.65 -2.18 3.78
C ASP A 29 3.99 -1.34 2.68
N PHE A 30 2.67 -1.43 2.56
CA PHE A 30 1.88 -0.57 1.68
C PHE A 30 1.70 0.82 2.30
N PHE A 31 2.84 1.49 2.49
CA PHE A 31 2.98 2.86 2.93
C PHE A 31 4.16 3.50 2.23
N PHE A 32 4.28 4.82 2.21
CA PHE A 32 5.48 5.45 1.67
C PHE A 32 6.61 5.47 2.69
N GLN A 33 7.86 5.51 2.23
CA GLN A 33 9.01 5.65 3.12
C GLN A 33 9.04 7.06 3.76
N GLY A 34 8.74 7.15 5.06
CA GLY A 34 8.45 8.43 5.70
C GLY A 34 9.57 9.49 5.66
N HIS A 35 10.86 9.10 5.72
CA HIS A 35 11.98 10.05 5.67
C HIS A 35 12.11 10.79 4.33
N THR A 36 11.50 10.26 3.27
CA THR A 36 11.46 10.92 1.95
C THR A 36 10.41 12.04 1.87
N MET A 37 9.50 12.09 2.84
CA MET A 37 8.39 13.05 2.89
C MET A 37 8.52 14.03 4.06
N TYR A 38 8.97 13.56 5.21
CA TYR A 38 9.12 14.36 6.41
C TYR A 38 10.53 14.98 6.49
N PRO A 39 10.66 16.25 6.93
CA PRO A 39 9.58 17.16 7.32
C PRO A 39 9.03 18.00 6.15
N GLU A 40 9.69 17.99 5.00
CA GLU A 40 9.49 18.99 3.95
C GLU A 40 8.08 19.01 3.35
N TYR A 41 7.49 17.83 3.10
CA TYR A 41 6.16 17.68 2.50
C TYR A 41 5.13 17.10 3.46
N LEU A 42 5.57 16.68 4.65
CA LEU A 42 4.74 16.16 5.71
C LEU A 42 5.26 16.70 7.05
N THR A 43 4.73 17.84 7.46
CA THR A 43 5.17 18.53 8.69
C THR A 43 4.39 18.09 9.94
N ASP A 44 3.16 17.60 9.77
CA ASP A 44 2.30 17.13 10.84
C ASP A 44 1.99 15.65 10.63
N ILE A 45 2.45 14.79 11.54
CA ILE A 45 2.25 13.34 11.45
C ILE A 45 0.83 12.91 11.83
N ASN A 46 0.04 13.79 12.47
CA ASN A 46 -1.34 13.46 12.87
C ASN A 46 -2.23 13.25 11.63
N VAL A 47 -1.88 13.83 10.48
CA VAL A 47 -2.63 13.65 9.23
C VAL A 47 -2.51 12.22 8.67
N LEU A 48 -1.57 11.41 9.18
CA LEU A 48 -1.45 10.00 8.83
C LEU A 48 -2.46 9.13 9.59
N PHE A 49 -3.20 9.71 10.55
CA PHE A 49 -4.28 9.04 11.27
C PHE A 49 -5.63 9.55 10.79
N CYS A 50 -6.50 8.64 10.38
CA CYS A 50 -7.86 8.99 10.00
C CYS A 50 -8.67 9.30 11.25
N PRO A 51 -9.46 10.40 11.28
CA PRO A 51 -10.35 10.69 12.41
C PRO A 51 -11.38 9.59 12.69
N SER A 52 -11.69 8.75 11.71
CA SER A 52 -12.63 7.63 11.82
C SER A 52 -11.94 6.29 12.11
N ASP A 53 -10.61 6.25 12.15
CA ASP A 53 -9.88 5.06 12.59
C ASP A 53 -10.10 4.86 14.11
N PRO A 54 -10.68 3.71 14.53
CA PRO A 54 -10.95 3.45 15.94
C PRO A 54 -9.69 3.29 16.81
N ASP A 55 -8.56 2.93 16.21
CA ASP A 55 -7.31 2.65 16.90
C ASP A 55 -6.37 3.89 16.93
N ALA A 56 -6.66 4.92 16.11
CA ALA A 56 -5.84 6.12 15.95
C ALA A 56 -5.52 6.86 17.27
N VAL A 57 -6.50 7.04 18.15
CA VAL A 57 -6.29 7.75 19.44
C VAL A 57 -5.30 6.98 20.33
N SER A 58 -5.44 5.66 20.40
CA SER A 58 -4.50 4.81 21.15
C SER A 58 -3.11 4.83 20.54
N GLU A 59 -2.99 4.69 19.23
CA GLU A 59 -1.69 4.65 18.55
C GLU A 59 -0.93 5.98 18.65
N MET A 60 -1.64 7.11 18.52
CA MET A 60 -1.06 8.44 18.78
C MET A 60 -0.61 8.58 20.24
N ALA A 61 -1.39 8.06 21.20
CA ALA A 61 -1.01 8.10 22.61
C ALA A 61 0.24 7.26 22.90
N GLU A 62 0.38 6.11 22.22
CA GLU A 62 1.53 5.21 22.27
C GLU A 62 2.75 5.72 21.49
N GLY A 63 2.62 6.80 20.71
CA GLY A 63 3.71 7.37 19.91
C GLY A 63 4.26 6.39 18.88
N VAL A 64 3.39 5.70 18.12
CA VAL A 64 3.81 4.68 17.13
C VAL A 64 4.80 5.21 16.09
N PHE A 65 4.74 6.50 15.77
CA PHE A 65 5.63 7.19 14.83
C PHE A 65 6.75 7.98 15.51
N ASN A 66 6.96 7.78 16.81
CA ASN A 66 7.96 8.49 17.60
C ASN A 66 9.16 7.61 17.95
N CYS A 67 10.36 8.19 17.96
CA CYS A 67 11.60 7.50 18.31
C CYS A 67 11.47 6.94 19.73
N SER A 68 11.62 5.62 19.89
CA SER A 68 11.53 4.95 21.18
C SER A 68 10.24 5.28 21.95
N ARG A 69 9.17 5.62 21.23
CA ARG A 69 7.87 6.09 21.76
C ARG A 69 7.92 7.42 22.53
N ASP A 70 9.01 8.18 22.41
CA ASP A 70 9.11 9.54 22.96
C ASP A 70 8.41 10.54 22.03
N LYS A 71 7.22 10.99 22.44
CA LYS A 71 6.38 11.92 21.65
C LYS A 71 7.03 13.26 21.31
N THR A 72 8.17 13.60 21.90
CA THR A 72 8.95 14.80 21.55
C THR A 72 9.83 14.60 20.32
N GLN A 73 10.01 13.36 19.86
CA GLN A 73 10.90 13.00 18.77
C GLN A 73 10.15 12.20 17.70
N ILE A 74 9.91 12.82 16.54
CA ILE A 74 9.29 12.14 15.39
C ILE A 74 10.32 11.24 14.71
N CYS A 75 9.93 10.01 14.39
CA CYS A 75 10.74 9.05 13.67
C CYS A 75 10.12 8.70 12.30
N PRO A 76 10.54 9.35 11.21
CA PRO A 76 9.97 9.11 9.88
C PRO A 76 10.15 7.68 9.37
N TYR A 77 11.17 6.97 9.86
CA TYR A 77 11.39 5.57 9.53
C TYR A 77 10.32 4.65 10.12
N ARG A 78 9.61 5.06 11.20
CA ARG A 78 8.51 4.31 11.80
C ARG A 78 7.17 4.51 11.10
N PHE A 79 7.07 5.42 10.14
CA PHE A 79 5.83 5.64 9.41
C PHE A 79 5.47 4.37 8.64
N GLY A 80 4.20 3.99 8.68
CA GLY A 80 3.71 2.74 8.11
C GLY A 80 2.19 2.75 8.04
N ARG A 81 1.65 1.72 7.40
CA ARG A 81 0.22 1.51 7.22
C ARG A 81 -0.43 1.44 8.60
N ARG A 82 -1.42 2.31 8.79
CA ARG A 82 -2.29 2.40 9.97
C ARG A 82 -3.69 2.70 9.46
N SER A 83 -4.05 3.98 9.43
CA SER A 83 -5.31 4.40 8.85
C SER A 83 -5.32 4.40 7.32
N TYR A 84 -4.16 4.46 6.67
CA TYR A 84 -4.12 4.58 5.21
C TYR A 84 -3.17 3.58 4.57
N ILE A 85 -3.57 3.11 3.39
CA ILE A 85 -2.77 2.26 2.50
C ILE A 85 -2.30 3.14 1.33
N TYR A 86 -0.99 3.19 1.11
CA TYR A 86 -0.40 3.81 -0.07
C TYR A 86 0.06 2.73 -1.05
N LEU A 87 -0.27 2.90 -2.32
CA LEU A 87 0.11 2.00 -3.40
C LEU A 87 1.28 2.62 -4.17
N PRO A 88 2.53 2.17 -3.99
CA PRO A 88 3.67 2.75 -4.70
C PRO A 88 3.69 2.43 -6.19
N TRP A 89 2.81 1.52 -6.64
CA TRP A 89 2.63 1.14 -8.04
C TRP A 89 1.19 1.42 -8.51
N ALA A 90 1.01 1.58 -9.82
CA ALA A 90 -0.30 1.56 -10.46
C ALA A 90 -0.85 0.13 -10.49
N ILE A 91 -1.31 -0.36 -9.34
CA ILE A 91 -1.81 -1.74 -9.18
C ILE A 91 -3.19 -1.86 -9.84
N GLN A 92 -3.38 -2.94 -10.59
CA GLN A 92 -4.59 -3.31 -11.32
C GLN A 92 -4.98 -4.74 -10.92
N PRO A 93 -6.24 -5.16 -11.14
CA PRO A 93 -6.69 -6.51 -10.80
C PRO A 93 -5.78 -7.61 -11.36
N GLU A 94 -5.30 -7.47 -12.59
CA GLU A 94 -4.46 -8.48 -13.26
C GLU A 94 -3.13 -8.74 -12.55
N HIS A 95 -2.65 -7.81 -11.72
CA HIS A 95 -1.44 -7.99 -10.92
C HIS A 95 -1.67 -8.86 -9.68
N ILE A 96 -2.92 -9.15 -9.30
CA ILE A 96 -3.27 -9.91 -8.09
C ILE A 96 -4.03 -11.19 -8.44
N ILE A 97 -4.87 -11.17 -9.47
CA ILE A 97 -5.71 -12.30 -9.86
C ILE A 97 -5.53 -12.65 -11.32
N SER A 98 -5.67 -13.93 -11.65
CA SER A 98 -5.62 -14.40 -13.02
C SER A 98 -6.76 -13.82 -13.87
N GLN A 99 -6.51 -13.65 -15.17
CA GLN A 99 -7.45 -13.03 -16.10
C GLN A 99 -8.85 -13.67 -16.04
N GLY A 100 -9.89 -12.83 -15.98
CA GLY A 100 -11.29 -13.26 -15.97
C GLY A 100 -11.85 -13.62 -14.59
N MET A 101 -11.02 -13.59 -13.54
CA MET A 101 -11.49 -13.73 -12.16
C MET A 101 -12.29 -12.49 -11.74
N ASN A 102 -13.40 -12.71 -11.02
CA ASN A 102 -14.20 -11.62 -10.45
C ASN A 102 -13.47 -11.03 -9.23
N PRO A 103 -13.10 -9.72 -9.23
CA PRO A 103 -12.45 -9.05 -8.09
C PRO A 103 -13.29 -9.07 -6.80
N ASN A 104 -14.60 -9.28 -6.90
CA ASN A 104 -15.52 -9.36 -5.77
C ASN A 104 -16.05 -10.78 -5.51
N ASN A 105 -15.34 -11.82 -5.97
CA ASN A 105 -15.70 -13.20 -5.64
C ASN A 105 -15.62 -13.40 -4.11
N PRO A 106 -16.74 -13.65 -3.40
CA PRO A 106 -16.74 -13.78 -1.95
C PRO A 106 -16.00 -15.03 -1.45
N ASN A 107 -15.76 -16.01 -2.33
CA ASN A 107 -15.01 -17.22 -2.03
C ASN A 107 -13.51 -17.07 -2.33
N PHE A 108 -13.07 -15.91 -2.80
CA PHE A 108 -11.64 -15.68 -3.02
C PHE A 108 -10.91 -15.70 -1.68
N THR A 109 -9.84 -16.47 -1.61
CA THR A 109 -8.98 -16.62 -0.45
C THR A 109 -7.54 -16.27 -0.81
N TYR A 110 -6.68 -16.15 0.20
CA TYR A 110 -5.25 -15.91 -0.03
C TYR A 110 -4.60 -16.97 -0.92
N LYS A 111 -5.19 -18.19 -1.03
CA LYS A 111 -4.74 -19.29 -1.90
C LYS A 111 -5.06 -19.08 -3.38
N ASP A 112 -5.94 -18.14 -3.70
CA ASP A 112 -6.36 -17.82 -5.06
C ASP A 112 -5.61 -16.61 -5.65
N ILE A 113 -4.78 -15.92 -4.85
CA ILE A 113 -3.82 -14.91 -5.34
C ILE A 113 -2.94 -15.54 -6.42
N ASP A 114 -2.74 -14.80 -7.51
CA ASP A 114 -1.91 -15.22 -8.63
C ASP A 114 -0.52 -15.69 -8.14
N PRO A 115 -0.03 -16.86 -8.59
CA PRO A 115 1.24 -17.40 -8.12
C PRO A 115 2.44 -16.47 -8.36
N THR A 116 2.48 -15.76 -9.49
CA THR A 116 3.55 -14.79 -9.77
C THR A 116 3.44 -13.58 -8.86
N SER A 117 2.21 -13.09 -8.62
CA SER A 117 1.96 -12.04 -7.62
C SER A 117 2.47 -12.45 -6.24
N ARG A 118 2.22 -13.68 -5.80
CA ARG A 118 2.80 -14.16 -4.53
C ARG A 118 4.31 -14.11 -4.52
N LEU A 119 4.98 -14.59 -5.57
CA LEU A 119 6.45 -14.54 -5.64
C LEU A 119 6.98 -13.11 -5.55
N VAL A 120 6.33 -12.15 -6.21
CA VAL A 120 6.66 -10.72 -6.15
C VAL A 120 6.57 -10.20 -4.71
N PHE A 121 5.41 -10.36 -4.08
CA PHE A 121 5.18 -9.78 -2.76
C PHE A 121 5.87 -10.55 -1.65
N ASP A 122 6.08 -11.85 -1.81
CA ASP A 122 6.94 -12.64 -0.93
C ASP A 122 8.39 -12.15 -1.03
N ASP A 123 8.93 -11.85 -2.21
CA ASP A 123 10.28 -11.28 -2.37
C ASP A 123 10.40 -9.86 -1.78
N LEU A 124 9.33 -9.05 -1.85
CA LEU A 124 9.28 -7.75 -1.19
C LEU A 124 9.23 -7.85 0.34
N HIS A 125 8.52 -8.84 0.90
CA HIS A 125 8.35 -9.00 2.36
C HIS A 125 9.40 -9.90 3.04
N LEU A 126 9.89 -10.95 2.37
CA LEU A 126 10.75 -12.02 2.92
C LEU A 126 12.23 -11.74 2.72
N THR A 127 12.59 -10.48 2.81
CA THR A 127 13.95 -10.01 2.89
C THR A 127 14.54 -10.31 4.27
N TYR A 128 14.82 -11.59 4.53
CA TYR A 128 15.39 -12.03 5.81
C TYR A 128 16.86 -11.57 5.99
N GLU A 129 17.55 -11.14 4.91
CA GLU A 129 18.96 -10.70 4.96
C GLU A 129 19.41 -9.71 3.83
N PRO A 130 18.58 -8.90 3.13
CA PRO A 130 19.13 -7.94 2.17
C PRO A 130 19.81 -6.77 2.89
N LEU A 131 20.68 -6.10 2.15
CA LEU A 131 21.04 -4.75 2.51
C LEU A 131 19.86 -3.81 2.24
N VAL A 132 19.80 -2.74 3.03
CA VAL A 132 18.75 -1.72 2.94
C VAL A 132 18.67 -1.09 1.56
N SER A 133 19.83 -0.87 0.93
CA SER A 133 19.93 -0.35 -0.44
C SER A 133 19.19 -1.24 -1.44
N GLU A 134 19.33 -2.56 -1.32
CA GLU A 134 18.65 -3.51 -2.20
C GLU A 134 17.14 -3.49 -2.00
N SER A 135 16.69 -3.33 -0.74
CA SER A 135 15.25 -3.20 -0.43
C SER A 135 14.67 -1.91 -1.01
N GLY A 136 15.43 -0.81 -0.94
CA GLY A 136 15.09 0.46 -1.59
C GLY A 136 14.96 0.30 -3.10
N GLU A 137 15.95 -0.30 -3.76
CA GLU A 137 15.91 -0.54 -5.21
C GLU A 137 14.73 -1.42 -5.64
N LYS A 138 14.38 -2.44 -4.86
CA LYS A 138 13.21 -3.30 -5.14
C LYS A 138 11.88 -2.56 -4.99
N SER A 139 11.74 -1.74 -3.94
CA SER A 139 10.51 -0.99 -3.66
C SER A 139 10.34 0.26 -4.53
N ASP A 140 11.38 0.69 -5.24
CA ASP A 140 11.39 1.91 -6.04
C ASP A 140 11.65 1.67 -7.55
N ARG A 141 11.13 0.56 -8.09
CA ARG A 141 11.24 0.23 -9.52
C ARG A 141 9.94 -0.31 -10.10
N ASP A 142 9.83 -0.39 -11.43
CA ASP A 142 8.81 -1.23 -12.07
C ASP A 142 9.05 -2.69 -11.71
N ILE A 143 7.99 -3.42 -11.39
CA ILE A 143 8.07 -4.87 -11.17
C ILE A 143 7.70 -5.58 -12.47
N LEU A 144 8.69 -6.26 -13.06
CA LEU A 144 8.48 -7.12 -14.22
C LEU A 144 8.10 -8.52 -13.73
N PHE A 145 6.88 -8.97 -14.04
CA PHE A 145 6.46 -10.31 -13.62
C PHE A 145 7.28 -11.42 -14.29
N SER A 146 7.92 -11.10 -15.44
CA SER A 146 8.88 -11.97 -16.12
C SER A 146 10.11 -12.33 -15.28
N ASP A 147 10.49 -11.50 -14.30
CA ASP A 147 11.64 -11.75 -13.42
C ASP A 147 11.35 -12.90 -12.44
N TYR A 148 10.07 -13.13 -12.14
CA TYR A 148 9.59 -14.15 -11.21
C TYR A 148 8.99 -15.36 -11.94
N THR A 149 8.42 -15.15 -13.12
CA THR A 149 7.85 -16.21 -13.95
C THR A 149 8.14 -15.93 -15.42
N PRO A 150 9.13 -16.64 -16.04
CA PRO A 150 9.55 -16.38 -17.41
C PRO A 150 8.39 -16.40 -18.41
N GLY A 151 8.31 -15.38 -19.25
CA GLY A 151 7.25 -15.22 -20.25
C GLY A 151 5.98 -14.56 -19.75
N ASN A 152 5.87 -14.23 -18.45
CA ASN A 152 4.76 -13.42 -17.94
C ASN A 152 4.93 -11.96 -18.45
N PRO A 153 3.98 -11.41 -19.23
CA PRO A 153 4.13 -10.10 -19.85
C PRO A 153 3.73 -8.94 -18.93
N LEU A 154 3.19 -9.21 -17.73
CA LEU A 154 2.69 -8.17 -16.84
C LEU A 154 3.82 -7.33 -16.27
N ILE A 155 3.54 -6.03 -16.16
CA ILE A 155 4.45 -5.05 -15.56
C ILE A 155 3.63 -4.20 -14.60
N MET A 156 3.92 -4.33 -13.31
CA MET A 156 3.38 -3.46 -12.28
C MET A 156 4.22 -2.18 -12.22
N ARG A 157 3.69 -1.12 -12.83
CA ARG A 157 4.41 0.14 -13.06
C ARG A 157 4.51 0.98 -11.80
N ARG A 158 5.72 1.46 -11.49
CA ARG A 158 5.99 2.38 -10.39
C ARG A 158 5.28 3.71 -10.63
N LEU A 159 4.61 4.25 -9.61
CA LEU A 159 3.95 5.55 -9.71
C LEU A 159 4.98 6.66 -9.97
N ARG A 160 4.74 7.38 -11.06
CA ARG A 160 5.54 8.51 -11.55
C ARG A 160 4.70 9.33 -12.52
N ASP A 161 5.09 10.56 -12.75
CA ASP A 161 4.48 11.36 -13.81
C ASP A 161 4.63 10.66 -15.16
N GLY A 162 3.55 10.64 -15.94
CA GLY A 162 3.52 9.98 -17.24
C GLY A 162 3.24 8.48 -17.19
N VAL A 163 3.02 7.87 -16.01
CA VAL A 163 2.67 6.44 -15.92
C VAL A 163 1.29 6.16 -16.53
N GLU A 164 0.38 7.15 -16.51
CA GLU A 164 -0.97 7.06 -17.06
C GLU A 164 -0.99 6.71 -18.56
N ARG A 165 0.07 7.05 -19.30
CA ARG A 165 0.16 6.77 -20.74
C ARG A 165 0.07 5.27 -21.08
N PHE A 166 0.42 4.41 -20.13
CA PHE A 166 0.32 2.95 -20.28
C PHE A 166 -1.10 2.44 -20.09
N PHE A 167 -2.01 3.29 -19.61
CA PHE A 167 -3.43 3.00 -19.38
C PHE A 167 -4.36 3.71 -20.38
N ILE A 168 -3.79 4.48 -21.32
CA ILE A 168 -4.53 5.12 -22.40
C ILE A 168 -4.91 4.07 -23.46
N THR A 169 -6.21 3.90 -23.70
CA THR A 169 -6.73 2.99 -24.74
C THR A 169 -6.98 3.70 -26.07
N ASP A 170 -7.42 4.96 -26.05
CA ASP A 170 -7.60 5.80 -27.24
C ASP A 170 -6.59 6.94 -27.28
N ILE A 171 -5.55 6.77 -28.10
CA ILE A 171 -4.49 7.77 -28.29
C ILE A 171 -4.95 9.03 -29.03
N ASN A 172 -6.12 8.99 -29.70
CA ASN A 172 -6.65 10.14 -30.43
C ASN A 172 -7.52 11.04 -29.54
N ASN A 173 -7.87 10.61 -28.32
CA ASN A 173 -8.60 11.43 -27.36
C ASN A 173 -7.63 12.37 -26.62
N PRO A 174 -7.72 13.71 -26.80
CA PRO A 174 -6.85 14.65 -26.10
C PRO A 174 -7.06 14.68 -24.58
N ALA A 175 -8.17 14.13 -24.07
CA ALA A 175 -8.44 14.00 -22.63
C ALA A 175 -7.93 12.67 -22.03
N ALA A 176 -7.39 11.76 -22.86
CA ALA A 176 -7.09 10.39 -22.43
C ALA A 176 -6.12 10.30 -21.25
N SER A 177 -5.14 11.20 -21.15
CA SER A 177 -4.22 11.21 -20.01
C SER A 177 -4.93 11.52 -18.70
N ALA A 178 -5.81 12.54 -18.68
CA ALA A 178 -6.57 12.91 -17.49
C ALA A 178 -7.56 11.80 -17.08
N GLU A 179 -8.23 11.20 -18.07
CA GLU A 179 -9.12 10.05 -17.86
C GLU A 179 -8.34 8.85 -17.27
N ALA A 180 -7.14 8.56 -17.79
CA ALA A 180 -6.30 7.49 -17.28
C ALA A 180 -5.85 7.76 -15.83
N GLN A 181 -5.41 8.98 -15.51
CA GLN A 181 -5.03 9.35 -14.13
C GLN A 181 -6.20 9.21 -13.14
N SER A 182 -7.44 9.47 -13.59
CA SER A 182 -8.66 9.30 -12.78
C SER A 182 -8.96 7.85 -12.40
N THR A 183 -8.25 6.86 -12.96
CA THR A 183 -8.45 5.44 -12.67
C THR A 183 -7.30 4.80 -11.89
N ILE A 184 -6.18 5.52 -11.72
CA ILE A 184 -5.00 5.03 -11.02
C ILE A 184 -5.10 5.44 -9.55
N SER A 185 -5.34 4.46 -8.67
CA SER A 185 -5.38 4.68 -7.23
C SER A 185 -3.98 4.86 -6.65
N VAL A 186 -3.84 5.86 -5.78
CA VAL A 186 -2.58 6.22 -5.12
C VAL A 186 -2.62 5.88 -3.64
N MET A 187 -3.71 6.22 -2.97
CA MET A 187 -3.87 6.03 -1.53
C MET A 187 -5.33 5.77 -1.20
N LEU A 188 -5.60 5.02 -0.15
CA LEU A 188 -6.96 4.70 0.28
C LEU A 188 -7.00 4.50 1.79
N ASP A 189 -8.21 4.55 2.35
CA ASP A 189 -8.43 4.13 3.74
C ASP A 189 -8.00 2.67 3.94
N ASP A 190 -7.55 2.34 5.16
CA ASP A 190 -7.35 0.95 5.55
C ASP A 190 -8.68 0.20 5.50
N PHE A 191 -8.64 -0.92 4.79
CA PHE A 191 -9.78 -1.79 4.56
C PHE A 191 -9.27 -3.22 4.39
N SER A 192 -9.50 -4.04 5.40
CA SER A 192 -9.14 -5.45 5.35
C SER A 192 -9.94 -6.24 6.39
N PRO A 193 -10.04 -7.57 6.27
CA PRO A 193 -10.53 -8.41 7.35
C PRO A 193 -9.44 -8.44 8.45
N LYS A 194 -9.79 -8.28 9.73
CA LYS A 194 -8.81 -8.63 10.79
C LYS A 194 -8.55 -10.14 10.71
N PHE A 195 -7.36 -10.55 10.26
CA PHE A 195 -6.91 -11.94 10.29
C PHE A 195 -6.24 -12.25 11.64
N GLY A 196 -7.04 -12.60 12.64
CA GLY A 196 -6.55 -12.80 14.03
C GLY A 196 -6.26 -11.47 14.73
N SER A 197 -6.44 -11.27 16.04
CA SER A 197 -6.91 -12.11 17.13
C SER A 197 -8.43 -12.05 17.30
N GLN A 198 -9.07 -13.21 17.38
CA GLN A 198 -10.45 -13.28 17.85
C GLN A 198 -10.45 -12.96 19.36
N LYS A 199 -11.33 -12.06 19.79
CA LYS A 199 -12.31 -12.54 20.77
C LYS A 199 -13.41 -13.25 19.98
N PHE A 200 -13.55 -14.54 20.27
CA PHE A 200 -14.41 -15.51 19.60
C PHE A 200 -15.82 -14.94 19.32
N GLY A 201 -16.27 -14.99 18.06
CA GLY A 201 -17.66 -14.68 17.66
C GLY A 201 -17.91 -13.31 17.01
N VAL A 202 -16.90 -12.45 16.84
CA VAL A 202 -17.05 -11.14 16.18
C VAL A 202 -15.91 -10.94 15.17
N GLY A 203 -16.13 -11.32 13.91
CA GLY A 203 -15.25 -10.98 12.81
C GLY A 203 -15.32 -9.47 12.53
N GLY A 204 -14.32 -8.72 12.98
CA GLY A 204 -14.21 -7.29 12.71
C GLY A 204 -13.34 -7.04 11.49
N SER A 205 -13.80 -6.19 10.56
CA SER A 205 -12.95 -5.62 9.53
C SER A 205 -12.16 -4.43 10.12
N ARG A 206 -10.90 -4.23 9.73
CA ARG A 206 -10.25 -2.91 9.85
C ARG A 206 -10.82 -2.07 8.74
N MET A 207 -11.75 -1.19 9.08
CA MET A 207 -12.26 -0.19 8.14
C MET A 207 -12.40 1.09 8.93
N ASN A 208 -11.71 2.14 8.49
CA ASN A 208 -11.92 3.47 9.04
C ASN A 208 -13.38 3.90 8.90
N HIS A 209 -14.02 3.51 7.80
CA HIS A 209 -15.40 3.87 7.48
C HIS A 209 -16.31 2.63 7.49
N SER A 210 -16.43 2.01 8.66
CA SER A 210 -17.37 0.90 8.88
C SER A 210 -18.78 1.39 9.24
N PRO A 211 -19.86 0.78 8.71
CA PRO A 211 -19.95 -0.11 7.55
C PRO A 211 -20.28 0.73 6.30
N GLY A 212 -19.34 0.91 5.37
CA GLY A 212 -19.65 1.76 4.23
C GLY A 212 -18.76 1.62 3.02
N GLY A 213 -17.44 1.61 3.20
CA GLY A 213 -16.53 1.75 2.07
C GLY A 213 -15.26 2.48 2.45
N CYS A 214 -14.59 3.07 1.46
CA CYS A 214 -13.30 3.73 1.64
C CYS A 214 -13.22 4.96 0.76
N ASN A 215 -12.58 6.00 1.26
CA ASN A 215 -12.06 7.05 0.40
C ASN A 215 -10.86 6.52 -0.37
N VAL A 216 -10.82 6.81 -1.66
CA VAL A 216 -9.72 6.48 -2.57
C VAL A 216 -9.25 7.77 -3.22
N LEU A 217 -7.96 8.08 -3.04
CA LEU A 217 -7.24 9.14 -3.73
C LEU A 217 -6.68 8.59 -5.05
N TYR A 218 -6.95 9.30 -6.14
CA TYR A 218 -6.48 8.97 -7.48
C TYR A 218 -5.34 9.89 -7.93
N MET A 219 -4.64 9.51 -9.01
CA MET A 219 -3.42 10.17 -9.47
C MET A 219 -3.65 11.62 -9.94
N ASP A 220 -4.84 11.95 -10.43
CA ASP A 220 -5.23 13.32 -10.77
C ASP A 220 -5.55 14.20 -9.54
N GLY A 221 -5.47 13.63 -8.33
CA GLY A 221 -5.71 14.31 -7.07
C GLY A 221 -7.15 14.31 -6.59
N HIS A 222 -8.10 13.72 -7.33
CA HIS A 222 -9.47 13.61 -6.85
C HIS A 222 -9.61 12.49 -5.81
N VAL A 223 -10.61 12.63 -4.94
CA VAL A 223 -10.97 11.59 -3.96
C VAL A 223 -12.41 11.16 -4.21
N SER A 224 -12.64 9.85 -4.26
CA SER A 224 -13.97 9.27 -4.36
C SER A 224 -14.23 8.30 -3.22
N PHE A 225 -15.46 8.29 -2.70
CA PHE A 225 -15.89 7.25 -1.76
C PHE A 225 -16.41 6.05 -2.54
N VAL A 226 -15.80 4.88 -2.32
CA VAL A 226 -16.17 3.62 -2.97
C VAL A 226 -16.74 2.67 -1.93
N ASN A 227 -17.95 2.18 -2.17
CA ASN A 227 -18.60 1.22 -1.26
C ASN A 227 -17.85 -0.11 -1.24
N TYR A 228 -17.81 -0.79 -0.10
CA TYR A 228 -17.20 -2.12 0.01
C TYR A 228 -18.27 -3.23 0.10
N PRO A 229 -18.14 -4.33 -0.68
CA PRO A 229 -17.27 -4.47 -1.85
C PRO A 229 -17.80 -3.64 -3.03
N GLY A 230 -16.89 -3.11 -3.86
CA GLY A 230 -17.23 -2.23 -4.98
C GLY A 230 -16.21 -2.27 -6.10
N GLU A 231 -16.00 -1.13 -6.75
CA GLU A 231 -15.03 -0.99 -7.83
C GLU A 231 -13.59 -1.08 -7.31
N TRP A 232 -12.65 -1.39 -8.21
CA TRP A 232 -11.22 -1.39 -7.89
C TRP A 232 -10.77 -0.02 -7.34
N PRO A 233 -9.97 0.05 -6.26
CA PRO A 233 -9.32 -1.05 -5.55
C PRO A 233 -10.15 -1.63 -4.39
N ILE A 234 -11.34 -1.10 -4.07
CA ILE A 234 -12.14 -1.46 -2.90
C ILE A 234 -12.95 -2.74 -3.16
N THR A 235 -12.22 -3.83 -3.39
CA THR A 235 -12.77 -5.14 -3.76
C THR A 235 -12.51 -6.18 -2.68
N HIS A 236 -13.27 -7.27 -2.68
CA HIS A 236 -13.02 -8.40 -1.77
C HIS A 236 -11.63 -9.02 -1.99
N VAL A 237 -11.18 -9.13 -3.25
CA VAL A 237 -9.82 -9.60 -3.59
C VAL A 237 -8.75 -8.73 -2.95
N MET A 238 -8.84 -7.41 -3.11
CA MET A 238 -7.84 -6.49 -2.54
C MET A 238 -7.84 -6.53 -1.01
N SER A 239 -9.01 -6.64 -0.39
CA SER A 239 -9.17 -6.82 1.06
C SER A 239 -8.45 -8.09 1.56
N VAL A 240 -8.64 -9.23 0.88
CA VAL A 240 -7.92 -10.48 1.19
C VAL A 240 -6.41 -10.34 0.98
N PHE A 241 -6.00 -9.70 -0.12
CA PHE A 241 -4.60 -9.48 -0.46
C PHE A 241 -3.89 -8.59 0.58
N MET A 242 -4.50 -7.46 0.94
CA MET A 242 -3.97 -6.54 1.95
C MET A 242 -3.90 -7.16 3.35
N GLY A 243 -4.88 -8.01 3.69
CA GLY A 243 -4.87 -8.75 4.96
C GLY A 243 -3.84 -9.89 5.00
N PHE A 244 -3.50 -10.49 3.86
CA PHE A 244 -2.44 -11.51 3.79
C PHE A 244 -1.04 -10.89 3.87
N TYR A 245 -0.85 -9.74 3.21
CA TYR A 245 0.39 -8.97 3.21
C TYR A 245 0.38 -7.85 4.25
N ASN A 246 -0.02 -8.18 5.49
CA ASN A 246 0.14 -7.29 6.64
C ASN A 246 1.63 -6.99 6.90
N PRO A 247 1.98 -5.80 7.43
CA PRO A 247 3.35 -5.47 7.79
C PRO A 247 3.90 -6.45 8.83
N LEU A 248 5.22 -6.60 8.87
CA LEU A 248 5.90 -7.63 9.66
C LEU A 248 5.59 -7.52 11.16
N TRP A 249 5.46 -6.29 11.68
CA TRP A 249 5.14 -6.08 13.09
C TRP A 249 3.76 -6.62 13.50
N GLU A 250 2.76 -6.60 12.61
CA GLU A 250 1.45 -7.22 12.88
C GLU A 250 1.55 -8.73 12.89
N ARG A 251 2.28 -9.30 11.93
CA ARG A 251 2.51 -10.75 11.87
C ARG A 251 3.25 -11.27 13.11
N ILE A 252 4.20 -10.50 13.64
CA ILE A 252 4.95 -10.83 14.88
C ILE A 252 4.05 -10.74 16.12
N LEU A 253 3.18 -9.72 16.20
CA LEU A 253 2.19 -9.61 17.28
C LEU A 253 1.15 -10.74 17.22
N GLU A 254 0.76 -11.16 16.02
CA GLU A 254 -0.19 -12.25 15.78
C GLU A 254 0.44 -13.64 16.00
N SER A 255 1.74 -13.80 15.75
CA SER A 255 2.46 -15.05 16.02
C SER A 255 2.81 -15.27 17.49
N GLY A 256 2.54 -14.29 18.36
CA GLY A 256 2.69 -14.43 19.82
C GLY A 256 4.12 -14.34 20.37
N GLY A 257 5.09 -13.91 19.56
CA GLY A 257 6.51 -13.86 19.94
C GLY A 257 7.24 -15.19 19.83
#